data_AF-A0A0W0NA50-F1
#
_entry.id   AF-A0A0W0NA50-F1
#
_cell.length_a   1.000
_cell.length_b   1.000
_cell.length_c   1.000
_cell.angle_alpha   90.00
_cell.angle_beta   90.00
_cell.angle_gamma   90.00
#
_symmetry.space_group_name_H-M   'P 1'
#
loop_
_entity.id
_entity.type
_entity.pdbx_description
1 polymer ?
#
loop_
_entity_poly.entity_id
_entity_poly.type
_entity_poly.pdbx_seq_one_letter_code
_entity_poly.pdbx_strand_id
1 'polypeptide(L)'
;MKRVFSILLLAFCAQANAEISAYQGTAAFFPDEKSTHNLPEAIPCVTRPAATGQPMLFCTWLTSTRYVDIWDAQRQQKVRITNKVNGMCQRGNCRIQGAEVGHWKENTSFQLSIWYRIGSSTDGKPVAYRTDATRQVSYVEAGSLLMQFYLDAGVPDNELVSTFDKRYIGGWVAWNQEKNGTASTTTNTPAAPQSEWPEVKTAWCNPQADDDCYINNKKVPVAELGKWLPDISESNADQLGGHCETILCFDKDDQPMGYLLQ
;
A
#
# COMPACT_ATOMS: atom_id res chain seq x y z
N MET A 1 71.01 14.31 -8.64
CA MET A 1 70.09 13.16 -8.46
C MET A 1 69.06 13.51 -7.40
N LYS A 2 67.85 13.94 -7.79
CA LYS A 2 66.72 14.15 -6.86
C LYS A 2 65.68 13.07 -7.17
N ARG A 3 65.51 12.11 -6.26
CA ARG A 3 64.49 11.06 -6.36
C ARG A 3 63.16 11.65 -5.88
N VAL A 4 62.17 11.63 -6.78
CA VAL A 4 60.78 11.95 -6.52
C VAL A 4 60.14 10.72 -5.88
N PHE A 5 59.65 10.83 -4.65
CA PHE A 5 58.74 9.83 -4.06
C PHE A 5 57.34 10.41 -4.10
N SER A 6 56.58 10.02 -5.13
CA SER A 6 55.13 10.21 -5.18
C SER A 6 54.48 9.11 -4.35
N ILE A 7 53.87 9.49 -3.22
CA ILE A 7 52.97 8.62 -2.47
C ILE A 7 51.57 8.89 -3.01
N LEU A 8 51.06 7.99 -3.86
CA LEU A 8 49.64 7.97 -4.20
C LEU A 8 48.87 7.41 -3.00
N LEU A 9 48.21 8.30 -2.24
CA LEU A 9 47.12 7.90 -1.35
C LEU A 9 45.89 7.58 -2.21
N LEU A 10 45.59 6.29 -2.35
CA LEU A 10 44.28 5.82 -2.81
C LEU A 10 43.27 6.06 -1.69
N ALA A 11 42.59 7.21 -1.75
CA ALA A 11 41.40 7.46 -0.95
C ALA A 11 40.26 6.58 -1.50
N PHE A 12 40.03 5.43 -0.86
CA PHE A 12 38.78 4.71 -0.98
C PHE A 12 37.67 5.56 -0.34
N CYS A 13 36.99 6.39 -1.12
CA CYS A 13 35.72 6.95 -0.72
C CYS A 13 34.69 5.82 -0.75
N ALA A 14 34.47 5.18 0.39
CA ALA A 14 33.27 4.41 0.64
C ALA A 14 32.06 5.32 0.40
N GLN A 15 31.24 4.99 -0.59
CA GLN A 15 29.91 5.57 -0.72
C GLN A 15 29.06 4.98 0.42
N ALA A 16 29.14 5.62 1.59
CA ALA A 16 28.14 5.44 2.61
C ALA A 16 26.83 5.98 2.03
N ASN A 17 25.87 5.09 1.77
CA ASN A 17 24.49 5.47 1.51
C ASN A 17 23.97 6.15 2.78
N ALA A 18 24.09 7.48 2.84
CA ALA A 18 23.61 8.28 3.95
C ALA A 18 22.10 8.09 4.05
N GLU A 19 21.65 7.46 5.14
CA GLU A 19 20.24 7.38 5.46
C GLU A 19 19.78 8.72 6.00
N ILE A 20 18.66 9.24 5.49
CA ILE A 20 18.04 10.43 6.06
C ILE A 20 17.48 10.09 7.44
N SER A 21 18.34 10.21 8.44
CA SER A 21 17.97 10.75 9.74
C SER A 21 17.63 12.22 9.55
N ALA A 22 16.58 12.66 10.22
CA ALA A 22 16.23 14.07 10.22
C ALA A 22 17.47 14.91 10.55
N TYR A 23 17.88 15.77 9.62
CA TYR A 23 18.71 16.95 9.86
C TYR A 23 20.16 16.75 10.30
N GLN A 24 20.92 15.89 9.63
CA GLN A 24 22.34 16.20 9.41
C GLN A 24 22.59 16.42 7.92
N GLY A 25 22.02 17.50 7.37
CA GLY A 25 22.50 18.09 6.10
C GLY A 25 21.52 18.32 4.96
N THR A 26 20.20 18.07 5.11
CA THR A 26 19.25 18.18 4.00
C THR A 26 18.17 19.23 4.25
N ALA A 27 17.78 19.97 3.21
CA ALA A 27 16.92 21.15 3.26
C ALA A 27 15.40 20.86 3.41
N ALA A 28 15.01 19.63 3.74
CA ALA A 28 13.61 19.21 3.77
C ALA A 28 12.89 19.62 5.07
N PHE A 29 11.67 20.12 4.98
CA PHE A 29 10.81 20.57 6.09
C PHE A 29 9.56 19.69 6.18
N PHE A 30 9.59 18.73 7.10
CA PHE A 30 8.44 17.87 7.39
C PHE A 30 7.52 18.50 8.46
N PRO A 31 6.22 18.18 8.49
CA PRO A 31 5.32 18.62 9.55
C PRO A 31 5.80 18.13 10.92
N ASP A 32 5.36 18.81 11.99
CA ASP A 32 5.77 18.53 13.37
C ASP A 32 5.14 17.28 13.99
N GLU A 33 4.25 16.62 13.25
CA GLU A 33 3.58 15.37 13.62
C GLU A 33 2.72 15.48 14.89
N LYS A 34 2.36 16.70 15.33
CA LYS A 34 1.48 16.88 16.51
C LYS A 34 0.00 16.61 16.22
N SER A 35 -0.37 16.52 14.94
CA SER A 35 -1.72 16.21 14.47
C SER A 35 -1.67 15.54 13.08
N THR A 36 -2.84 15.17 12.54
CA THR A 36 -2.98 14.66 11.17
C THR A 36 -2.72 15.72 10.09
N HIS A 37 -2.66 17.00 10.47
CA HIS A 37 -2.53 18.11 9.54
C HIS A 37 -1.24 18.02 8.70
N ASN A 38 -1.36 18.25 7.39
CA ASN A 38 -0.28 18.17 6.39
C ASN A 38 0.41 16.81 6.25
N LEU A 39 -0.14 15.75 6.85
CA LEU A 39 0.28 14.37 6.55
C LEU A 39 -0.49 13.85 5.33
N PRO A 40 0.12 13.01 4.48
CA PRO A 40 -0.58 12.40 3.34
C PRO A 40 -1.77 11.56 3.82
N GLU A 41 -2.86 11.55 3.04
CA GLU A 41 -4.09 10.80 3.37
C GLU A 41 -3.83 9.28 3.45
N ALA A 42 -2.93 8.78 2.61
CA ALA A 42 -2.53 7.39 2.58
C ALA A 42 -1.06 7.27 2.19
N ILE A 43 -0.40 6.23 2.69
CA ILE A 43 0.99 5.91 2.37
C ILE A 43 1.13 4.42 2.03
N PRO A 44 1.98 4.07 1.05
CA PRO A 44 2.26 2.67 0.75
C PRO A 44 2.98 2.02 1.93
N CYS A 45 2.67 0.74 2.16
CA CYS A 45 3.45 -0.11 3.04
C CYS A 45 4.31 -1.08 2.23
N VAL A 46 5.51 -1.39 2.72
CA VAL A 46 6.41 -2.35 2.06
C VAL A 46 6.86 -3.43 3.03
N THR A 47 6.81 -4.68 2.58
CA THR A 47 7.42 -5.80 3.31
C THR A 47 8.90 -5.88 2.97
N ARG A 48 9.75 -5.82 3.99
CA ARG A 48 11.21 -5.99 3.84
C ARG A 48 11.80 -6.60 5.11
N PRO A 49 13.03 -7.14 5.07
CA PRO A 49 13.69 -7.61 6.28
C PRO A 49 13.86 -6.47 7.29
N ALA A 50 13.49 -6.73 8.54
CA ALA A 50 13.88 -5.91 9.68
C ALA A 50 15.38 -6.07 9.96
N ALA A 51 15.93 -5.29 10.91
CA ALA A 51 17.32 -5.44 11.36
C ALA A 51 17.65 -6.85 11.90
N THR A 52 16.63 -7.60 12.32
CA THR A 52 16.74 -9.00 12.76
C THR A 52 16.74 -10.01 11.60
N GLY A 53 16.58 -9.56 10.36
CA GLY A 53 16.43 -10.41 9.17
C GLY A 53 15.03 -10.96 8.93
N GLN A 54 14.12 -10.84 9.90
CA GLN A 54 12.73 -11.30 9.75
C GLN A 54 11.91 -10.33 8.89
N PRO A 55 11.03 -10.81 8.00
CA PRO A 55 10.11 -9.96 7.27
C PRO A 55 9.24 -9.11 8.21
N MET A 56 9.15 -7.82 7.93
CA MET A 56 8.30 -6.89 8.65
C MET A 56 7.62 -5.96 7.64
N LEU A 57 6.35 -5.63 7.91
CA LEU A 57 5.60 -4.66 7.14
C LEU A 57 5.91 -3.24 7.62
N PHE A 58 6.52 -2.42 6.75
CA PHE A 58 6.84 -1.03 7.05
C PHE A 58 5.80 -0.11 6.43
N CYS A 59 4.93 0.41 7.29
CA CYS A 59 3.90 1.41 6.97
C CYS A 59 4.32 2.78 7.51
N THR A 60 5.46 3.28 7.04
CA THR A 60 6.07 4.52 7.56
C THR A 60 6.47 5.44 6.43
N TRP A 61 6.18 6.73 6.56
CA TRP A 61 6.66 7.74 5.62
C TRP A 61 8.10 8.20 5.96
N LEU A 62 8.55 8.04 7.21
CA LEU A 62 9.94 8.30 7.61
C LEU A 62 10.67 7.06 8.11
N THR A 63 11.92 6.87 7.63
CA THR A 63 12.82 5.81 8.09
C THR A 63 13.22 6.04 9.54
N SER A 64 13.57 7.27 9.87
CA SER A 64 14.27 7.59 11.12
C SER A 64 13.29 7.89 12.23
N THR A 65 13.58 7.36 13.41
CA THR A 65 12.72 7.57 14.59
C THR A 65 12.90 9.00 15.06
N ARG A 66 11.78 9.71 15.23
CA ARG A 66 11.73 11.03 15.87
C ARG A 66 10.90 10.96 17.12
N TYR A 67 11.06 11.97 17.96
CA TYR A 67 10.19 12.17 19.09
C TYR A 67 9.24 13.33 18.85
N VAL A 68 7.99 13.14 19.22
CA VAL A 68 6.91 14.12 19.08
C VAL A 68 6.36 14.40 20.48
N ASP A 69 6.26 15.67 20.82
CA ASP A 69 5.64 16.11 22.08
C ASP A 69 4.16 16.39 21.84
N ILE A 70 3.29 15.54 22.38
CA ILE A 70 1.83 15.63 22.27
C ILE A 70 1.27 16.04 23.63
N TRP A 71 0.23 16.88 23.63
CA TRP A 71 -0.53 17.17 24.84
C TRP A 71 -1.47 16.01 25.17
N ASP A 72 -1.28 15.37 26.31
CA ASP A 72 -2.19 14.35 26.83
C ASP A 72 -3.24 15.02 27.72
N ALA A 73 -4.47 15.13 27.20
CA ALA A 73 -5.58 15.75 27.92
C ALA A 73 -6.04 14.95 29.16
N GLN A 74 -5.81 13.64 29.20
CA GLN A 74 -6.16 12.83 30.38
C GLN A 74 -5.16 13.05 31.52
N ARG A 75 -3.87 13.14 31.18
CA ARG A 75 -2.79 13.33 32.16
C ARG A 75 -2.48 14.81 32.43
N GLN A 76 -3.08 15.73 31.68
CA GLN A 76 -2.84 17.18 31.77
C GLN A 76 -1.35 17.55 31.67
N GLN A 77 -0.62 16.87 30.78
CA GLN A 77 0.82 17.09 30.59
C GLN A 77 1.25 16.80 29.15
N LYS A 78 2.43 17.31 28.77
CA LYS A 78 3.08 16.90 27.52
C LYS A 78 3.69 15.52 27.68
N VAL A 79 3.38 14.63 26.73
CA VAL A 79 3.97 13.31 26.61
C VAL A 79 4.84 13.26 25.36
N ARG A 80 6.05 12.72 25.53
CA ARG A 80 6.99 12.53 24.44
C ARG A 80 6.84 11.11 23.90
N ILE A 81 6.39 10.99 22.66
CA ILE A 81 6.19 9.69 21.99
C ILE A 81 7.11 9.57 20.78
N THR A 82 7.33 8.35 20.30
CA THR A 82 8.00 8.12 19.02
C THR A 82 7.02 8.33 17.87
N ASN A 83 7.51 8.83 16.74
CA ASN A 83 6.68 9.06 15.56
C ASN A 83 6.28 7.79 14.78
N LYS A 84 6.65 6.63 15.32
CA LYS A 84 6.24 5.33 14.83
C LYS A 84 6.16 4.34 15.97
N VAL A 85 5.37 3.30 15.74
CA VAL A 85 5.00 2.28 16.72
C VAL A 85 5.14 0.92 16.06
N ASN A 86 5.47 -0.10 16.86
CA ASN A 86 5.57 -1.47 16.39
C ASN A 86 4.38 -2.28 16.88
N GLY A 87 3.92 -3.22 16.07
CA GLY A 87 2.83 -4.11 16.42
C GLY A 87 2.87 -5.41 15.63
N MET A 88 1.77 -6.17 15.71
CA MET A 88 1.63 -7.45 15.02
C MET A 88 0.25 -7.55 14.39
N CYS A 89 0.20 -7.97 13.12
CA CYS A 89 -1.00 -8.44 12.48
C CYS A 89 -1.15 -9.95 12.72
N GLN A 90 -2.30 -10.36 13.23
CA GLN A 90 -2.64 -11.77 13.43
C GLN A 90 -4.09 -12.01 13.02
N ARG A 91 -4.30 -12.97 12.12
CA ARG A 91 -5.62 -13.38 11.63
C ARG A 91 -6.46 -12.18 11.16
N GLY A 92 -5.89 -11.33 10.32
CA GLY A 92 -6.57 -10.16 9.79
C GLY A 92 -6.57 -8.91 10.69
N ASN A 93 -6.19 -9.01 11.97
CA ASN A 93 -6.24 -7.87 12.90
C ASN A 93 -4.84 -7.38 13.27
N CYS A 94 -4.57 -6.10 13.06
CA CYS A 94 -3.30 -5.46 13.40
C CYS A 94 -3.42 -4.72 14.73
N ARG A 95 -2.57 -5.05 15.71
CA ARG A 95 -2.67 -4.50 17.06
C ARG A 95 -1.35 -3.96 17.61
N ILE A 96 -1.45 -2.94 18.45
CA ILE A 96 -0.37 -2.37 19.25
C ILE A 96 -0.83 -2.36 20.71
N GLN A 97 -0.12 -3.07 21.58
CA GLN A 97 -0.42 -3.11 23.03
C GLN A 97 -1.91 -3.39 23.33
N GLY A 98 -2.55 -4.24 22.53
CA GLY A 98 -3.96 -4.62 22.65
C GLY A 98 -4.96 -3.72 21.91
N ALA A 99 -4.57 -2.51 21.49
CA ALA A 99 -5.41 -1.64 20.67
C ALA A 99 -5.35 -2.04 19.19
N GLU A 100 -6.49 -2.10 18.52
CA GLU A 100 -6.58 -2.35 17.09
C GLU A 100 -6.22 -1.10 16.29
N VAL A 101 -5.36 -1.28 15.28
CA VAL A 101 -4.84 -0.21 14.42
C VAL A 101 -4.97 -0.56 12.94
N GLY A 102 -5.96 -1.40 12.60
CA GLY A 102 -6.31 -1.74 11.23
C GLY A 102 -6.28 -3.24 10.93
N HIS A 103 -6.35 -3.55 9.64
CA HIS A 103 -6.47 -4.93 9.14
C HIS A 103 -5.48 -5.23 8.03
N TRP A 104 -4.86 -6.40 8.12
CA TRP A 104 -4.01 -6.94 7.06
C TRP A 104 -4.08 -8.46 7.07
N LYS A 105 -4.23 -9.05 5.88
CA LYS A 105 -4.48 -10.48 5.70
C LYS A 105 -3.32 -11.37 6.17
N GLU A 106 -2.09 -10.88 6.12
CA GLU A 106 -0.89 -11.66 6.47
C GLU A 106 -0.55 -11.55 7.96
N ASN A 107 -0.11 -12.66 8.55
CA ASN A 107 0.47 -12.65 9.89
C ASN A 107 1.89 -12.09 9.82
N THR A 108 2.07 -10.84 10.23
CA THR A 108 3.36 -10.16 10.12
C THR A 108 3.55 -9.14 11.23
N SER A 109 4.80 -8.96 11.64
CA SER A 109 5.16 -7.81 12.47
C SER A 109 5.13 -6.55 11.61
N PHE A 110 4.83 -5.41 12.22
CA PHE A 110 4.80 -4.15 11.49
C PHE A 110 5.41 -3.00 12.27
N GLN A 111 5.82 -1.98 11.50
CA GLN A 111 6.10 -0.65 11.99
C GLN A 111 5.16 0.35 11.30
N LEU A 112 4.50 1.20 12.07
CA LEU A 112 3.44 2.10 11.61
C LEU A 112 3.74 3.53 12.08
N SER A 113 3.67 4.51 11.17
CA SER A 113 3.72 5.92 11.55
C SER A 113 2.54 6.30 12.44
N ILE A 114 2.76 7.15 13.43
CA ILE A 114 1.66 7.70 14.24
C ILE A 114 0.68 8.44 13.33
N TRP A 115 -0.60 8.47 13.70
CA TRP A 115 -1.72 9.00 12.90
C TRP A 115 -2.17 8.14 11.71
N TYR A 116 -1.71 6.90 11.60
CA TYR A 116 -2.15 5.98 10.56
C TYR A 116 -2.75 4.69 11.13
N ARG A 117 -3.56 4.03 10.30
CA ARG A 117 -4.09 2.68 10.47
C ARG A 117 -3.75 1.82 9.25
N ILE A 118 -3.51 0.54 9.46
CA ILE A 118 -3.18 -0.41 8.37
C ILE A 118 -4.47 -0.83 7.64
N GLY A 119 -4.41 -0.94 6.32
CA GLY A 119 -5.49 -1.46 5.50
C GLY A 119 -4.99 -2.00 4.17
N SER A 120 -5.95 -2.33 3.32
CA SER A 120 -5.72 -2.71 1.93
C SER A 120 -6.04 -1.55 1.00
N SER A 121 -5.24 -1.39 -0.05
CA SER A 121 -5.60 -0.56 -1.20
C SER A 121 -6.71 -1.21 -2.03
N THR A 122 -7.29 -0.45 -2.96
CA THR A 122 -8.30 -0.97 -3.91
C THR A 122 -7.76 -2.09 -4.81
N ASP A 123 -6.43 -2.14 -5.02
CA ASP A 123 -5.71 -3.20 -5.73
C ASP A 123 -5.07 -4.25 -4.79
N GLY A 124 -5.52 -4.32 -3.53
CA GLY A 124 -5.20 -5.42 -2.59
C GLY A 124 -3.79 -5.42 -2.00
N LYS A 125 -3.01 -4.35 -2.22
CA LYS A 125 -1.66 -4.14 -1.66
C LYS A 125 -1.76 -3.44 -0.28
N PRO A 126 -0.73 -3.52 0.58
CA PRO A 126 -0.81 -2.96 1.92
C PRO A 126 -0.63 -1.44 1.91
N VAL A 127 -1.54 -0.71 2.55
CA VAL A 127 -1.51 0.75 2.67
C VAL A 127 -1.76 1.14 4.12
N ALA A 128 -1.14 2.24 4.56
CA ALA A 128 -1.51 2.90 5.80
C ALA A 128 -2.37 4.12 5.47
N TYR A 129 -3.59 4.16 5.98
CA TYR A 129 -4.51 5.29 5.86
C TYR A 129 -4.37 6.19 7.08
N ARG A 130 -4.38 7.50 6.88
CA ARG A 130 -4.44 8.47 7.98
C ARG A 130 -5.70 8.19 8.80
N THR A 131 -5.67 8.39 10.11
CA THR A 131 -6.77 7.98 11.00
C THR A 131 -8.11 8.67 10.72
N ASP A 132 -8.08 9.83 10.06
CA ASP A 132 -9.27 10.58 9.63
C ASP A 132 -9.65 10.34 8.15
N ALA A 133 -8.90 9.50 7.42
CA ALA A 133 -9.17 9.16 6.03
C ALA A 133 -10.33 8.15 5.90
N THR A 134 -11.31 8.48 5.07
CA THR A 134 -12.52 7.67 4.83
C THR A 134 -12.49 6.94 3.49
N ARG A 135 -11.69 7.44 2.55
CA ARG A 135 -11.58 6.95 1.18
C ARG A 135 -10.51 5.87 1.05
N GLN A 136 -10.81 4.83 0.28
CA GLN A 136 -9.80 3.87 -0.15
C GLN A 136 -9.07 4.39 -1.39
N VAL A 137 -7.78 4.07 -1.49
CA VAL A 137 -6.92 4.48 -2.60
C VAL A 137 -6.27 3.26 -3.23
N SER A 138 -5.87 3.38 -4.50
CA SER A 138 -4.96 2.38 -5.10
C SER A 138 -3.56 2.52 -4.51
N TYR A 139 -2.75 1.47 -4.61
CA TYR A 139 -1.37 1.51 -4.12
C TYR A 139 -0.52 2.56 -4.84
N VAL A 140 -0.71 2.70 -6.16
CA VAL A 140 -0.03 3.72 -6.98
C VAL A 140 -0.45 5.14 -6.60
N GLU A 141 -1.70 5.32 -6.20
CA GLU A 141 -2.18 6.58 -5.66
C GLU A 141 -1.57 6.88 -4.29
N ALA A 142 -1.52 5.91 -3.37
CA ALA A 142 -0.82 6.08 -2.10
C ALA A 142 0.66 6.45 -2.32
N GLY A 143 1.32 5.83 -3.30
CA GLY A 143 2.67 6.21 -3.74
C GLY A 143 2.74 7.65 -4.25
N SER A 144 1.75 8.09 -5.02
CA SER A 144 1.69 9.47 -5.53
C SER A 144 1.48 10.50 -4.43
N LEU A 145 0.63 10.21 -3.44
CA LEU A 145 0.42 11.04 -2.25
C LEU A 145 1.72 11.17 -1.45
N LEU A 146 2.44 10.07 -1.24
CA LEU A 146 3.71 10.07 -0.52
C LEU A 146 4.81 10.83 -1.30
N MET A 147 4.87 10.66 -2.62
CA MET A 147 5.83 11.37 -3.47
C MET A 147 5.59 12.89 -3.44
N GLN A 148 4.33 13.31 -3.60
CA GLN A 148 3.96 14.72 -3.50
C GLN A 148 4.34 15.30 -2.13
N PHE A 149 4.07 14.54 -1.07
CA PHE A 149 4.46 14.94 0.29
C PHE A 149 5.97 15.16 0.44
N TYR A 150 6.82 14.35 -0.19
CA TYR A 150 8.27 14.58 -0.19
C TYR A 150 8.69 15.81 -1.00
N LEU A 151 8.07 16.05 -2.14
CA LEU A 151 8.31 17.24 -2.96
C LEU A 151 7.92 18.52 -2.21
N ASP A 152 6.73 18.52 -1.59
CA ASP A 152 6.24 19.66 -0.79
C ASP A 152 7.11 19.92 0.44
N ALA A 153 7.65 18.85 1.03
CA ALA A 153 8.63 18.95 2.10
C ALA A 153 10.01 19.42 1.61
N GLY A 154 10.27 19.53 0.31
CA GLY A 154 11.57 19.98 -0.22
C GLY A 154 12.69 18.93 -0.08
N VAL A 155 12.35 17.64 -0.19
CA VAL A 155 13.37 16.58 -0.29
C VAL A 155 14.20 16.81 -1.57
N PRO A 156 15.55 16.87 -1.48
CA PRO A 156 16.40 17.09 -2.65
C PRO A 156 16.22 16.02 -3.74
N ASP A 157 16.26 16.40 -5.02
CA ASP A 157 16.09 15.50 -6.16
C ASP A 157 17.04 14.28 -6.13
N ASN A 158 18.29 14.49 -5.69
CA ASN A 158 19.30 13.44 -5.56
C ASN A 158 19.01 12.41 -4.45
N GLU A 159 18.04 12.68 -3.58
CA GLU A 159 17.66 11.83 -2.44
C GLU A 159 16.21 11.32 -2.52
N LEU A 160 15.41 11.90 -3.41
CA LEU A 160 13.98 11.61 -3.54
C LEU A 160 13.72 10.13 -3.85
N VAL A 161 14.45 9.58 -4.83
CA VAL A 161 14.34 8.17 -5.26
C VAL A 161 14.72 7.22 -4.14
N SER A 162 15.89 7.41 -3.52
CA SER A 162 16.38 6.52 -2.46
C SER A 162 15.50 6.58 -1.20
N THR A 163 14.88 7.73 -0.95
CA THR A 163 13.89 7.90 0.12
C THR A 163 12.61 7.14 -0.21
N PHE A 164 12.08 7.27 -1.42
CA PHE A 164 10.84 6.65 -1.86
C PHE A 164 10.93 5.13 -2.01
N ASP A 165 12.04 4.61 -2.54
CA ASP A 165 12.27 3.16 -2.76
C ASP A 165 12.06 2.31 -1.52
N LYS A 166 12.35 2.89 -0.36
CA LYS A 166 12.19 2.27 0.94
C LYS A 166 10.73 2.12 1.40
N ARG A 167 9.75 2.65 0.65
CA ARG A 167 8.31 2.70 1.03
C ARG A 167 7.37 2.11 -0.02
N TYR A 168 7.82 1.98 -1.27
CA TYR A 168 7.01 1.44 -2.36
C TYR A 168 7.49 0.04 -2.74
N ILE A 169 6.56 -0.87 -3.06
CA ILE A 169 6.92 -2.23 -3.49
C ILE A 169 7.51 -2.12 -4.90
N GLY A 170 8.78 -2.50 -5.07
CA GLY A 170 9.51 -2.29 -6.32
C GLY A 170 10.03 -0.87 -6.54
N GLY A 171 9.84 0.03 -5.56
CA GLY A 171 10.39 1.38 -5.55
C GLY A 171 9.88 2.31 -6.66
N TRP A 172 10.67 3.35 -6.94
CA TRP A 172 10.43 4.42 -7.89
C TRP A 172 10.20 3.92 -9.32
N VAL A 173 10.96 2.89 -9.73
CA VAL A 173 10.81 2.31 -11.07
C VAL A 173 9.44 1.65 -11.23
N ALA A 174 9.03 0.82 -10.27
CA ALA A 174 7.72 0.18 -10.30
C ALA A 174 6.59 1.20 -10.20
N TRP A 175 6.70 2.19 -9.30
CA TRP A 175 5.69 3.24 -9.18
C TRP A 175 5.54 4.06 -10.47
N ASN A 176 6.62 4.45 -11.13
CA ASN A 176 6.54 5.19 -12.40
C ASN A 176 5.92 4.36 -13.53
N GLN A 177 6.22 3.07 -13.57
CA GLN A 177 5.60 2.14 -14.52
C GLN A 177 4.10 2.03 -14.28
N GLU A 178 3.69 1.79 -13.03
CA GLU A 178 2.29 1.69 -12.64
C GLU A 178 1.53 3.01 -12.86
N LYS A 179 2.14 4.15 -12.53
CA LYS A 179 1.56 5.49 -12.70
C LYS A 179 1.34 5.87 -14.17
N ASN A 180 2.24 5.47 -15.05
CA ASN A 180 2.16 5.75 -16.49
C ASN A 180 1.39 4.67 -17.27
N GLY A 181 0.70 3.75 -16.59
CA GLY A 181 -0.06 2.66 -17.23
C GLY A 181 0.81 1.62 -17.95
N THR A 182 2.13 1.61 -17.70
CA THR A 182 3.10 0.69 -18.31
C THR A 182 3.60 -0.31 -17.27
N ALA A 183 2.68 -1.08 -16.66
CA ALA A 183 3.06 -2.16 -15.75
C ALA A 183 3.80 -3.27 -16.53
N SER A 184 5.11 -3.43 -16.28
CA SER A 184 5.86 -4.60 -16.73
C SER A 184 5.39 -5.82 -15.95
N THR A 185 4.63 -6.66 -16.63
CA THR A 185 4.31 -8.03 -16.29
C THR A 185 5.60 -8.84 -16.08
N THR A 186 5.77 -9.38 -14.87
CA THR A 186 6.54 -10.62 -14.66
C THR A 186 5.67 -11.62 -13.91
N THR A 187 4.96 -12.42 -14.71
CA THR A 187 4.58 -13.82 -14.50
C THR A 187 4.20 -14.26 -13.09
N ASN A 188 2.93 -14.08 -12.75
CA ASN A 188 1.93 -15.14 -12.89
C ASN A 188 0.75 -14.53 -13.62
N THR A 189 0.08 -15.27 -14.49
CA THR A 189 -1.09 -14.77 -15.22
C THR A 189 -2.28 -14.71 -14.26
N PRO A 190 -2.82 -13.51 -13.98
CA PRO A 190 -4.27 -13.32 -14.06
C PRO A 190 -4.61 -12.30 -15.16
N ALA A 191 -5.79 -12.47 -15.74
CA ALA A 191 -6.27 -11.71 -16.89
C ALA A 191 -6.17 -10.18 -16.69
N ALA A 192 -5.85 -9.48 -17.78
CA ALA A 192 -5.66 -8.03 -17.82
C ALA A 192 -6.90 -7.27 -17.33
N PRO A 193 -6.73 -6.10 -16.66
CA PRO A 193 -7.85 -5.26 -16.25
C PRO A 193 -8.50 -4.64 -17.49
N GLN A 194 -9.71 -5.11 -17.82
CA GLN A 194 -10.48 -4.56 -18.92
C GLN A 194 -11.03 -3.20 -18.49
N SER A 195 -10.56 -2.13 -19.16
CA SER A 195 -10.85 -0.74 -18.80
C SER A 195 -12.33 -0.35 -18.92
N GLU A 196 -13.16 -1.15 -19.59
CA GLU A 196 -14.61 -1.04 -19.61
C GLU A 196 -15.19 -2.46 -19.72
N TRP A 197 -15.97 -2.88 -18.72
CA TRP A 197 -16.70 -4.13 -18.80
C TRP A 197 -17.76 -4.00 -19.93
N PRO A 198 -17.96 -5.03 -20.76
CA PRO A 198 -19.03 -5.01 -21.75
C PRO A 198 -20.37 -4.86 -21.02
N GLU A 199 -21.36 -4.19 -21.61
CA GLU A 199 -22.69 -4.10 -21.01
C GLU A 199 -23.29 -5.51 -20.82
N VAL A 200 -23.44 -5.95 -19.57
CA VAL A 200 -24.05 -7.24 -19.20
C VAL A 200 -25.49 -6.98 -18.76
N LYS A 201 -26.45 -7.46 -19.55
CA LYS A 201 -27.91 -7.35 -19.28
C LYS A 201 -28.48 -8.59 -18.61
N THR A 202 -27.87 -9.74 -18.90
CA THR A 202 -28.28 -11.04 -18.34
C THR A 202 -27.05 -11.87 -18.10
N ALA A 203 -27.01 -12.55 -16.96
CA ALA A 203 -25.99 -13.52 -16.61
C ALA A 203 -26.66 -14.68 -15.87
N TRP A 204 -26.32 -15.91 -16.24
CA TRP A 204 -26.82 -17.10 -15.56
C TRP A 204 -25.80 -18.23 -15.68
N CYS A 205 -25.60 -18.98 -14.61
CA CYS A 205 -24.79 -20.20 -14.60
C CYS A 205 -25.61 -21.34 -14.05
N ASN A 206 -25.51 -22.52 -14.66
CA ASN A 206 -26.19 -23.71 -14.17
C ASN A 206 -25.55 -24.16 -12.84
N PRO A 207 -26.30 -24.20 -11.72
CA PRO A 207 -25.75 -24.62 -10.43
C PRO A 207 -25.33 -26.10 -10.38
N GLN A 208 -25.76 -26.92 -11.35
CA GLN A 208 -25.49 -28.35 -11.42
C GLN A 208 -24.40 -28.72 -12.44
N ALA A 209 -23.85 -27.74 -13.17
CA ALA A 209 -22.82 -27.98 -14.17
C ALA A 209 -21.79 -26.83 -14.17
N ASP A 210 -20.55 -27.15 -13.80
CA ASP A 210 -19.48 -26.17 -13.55
C ASP A 210 -19.06 -25.34 -14.78
N ASP A 211 -19.41 -25.75 -16.01
CA ASP A 211 -19.01 -25.10 -17.27
C ASP A 211 -20.21 -24.61 -18.12
N ASP A 212 -21.35 -24.33 -17.48
CA ASP A 212 -22.57 -23.93 -18.18
C ASP A 212 -23.04 -22.53 -17.77
N CYS A 213 -22.23 -21.53 -18.14
CA CYS A 213 -22.52 -20.12 -17.94
C CYS A 213 -22.91 -19.40 -19.24
N TYR A 214 -23.83 -18.45 -19.13
CA TYR A 214 -24.31 -17.64 -20.22
C TYR A 214 -24.29 -16.16 -19.82
N ILE A 215 -23.70 -15.31 -20.66
CA ILE A 215 -23.73 -13.85 -20.56
C ILE A 215 -24.41 -13.31 -21.82
N ASN A 216 -25.44 -12.47 -21.66
CA ASN A 216 -26.21 -11.91 -22.80
C ASN A 216 -26.66 -12.98 -23.81
N ASN A 217 -27.18 -14.10 -23.29
CA ASN A 217 -27.61 -15.29 -24.03
C ASN A 217 -26.51 -15.99 -24.86
N LYS A 218 -25.23 -15.69 -24.60
CA LYS A 218 -24.09 -16.40 -25.21
C LYS A 218 -23.41 -17.26 -24.17
N LYS A 219 -23.12 -18.52 -24.53
CA LYS A 219 -22.36 -19.42 -23.67
C LYS A 219 -20.94 -18.88 -23.49
N VAL A 220 -20.50 -18.75 -22.24
CA VAL A 220 -19.18 -18.25 -21.84
C VAL A 220 -18.55 -19.26 -20.87
N PRO A 221 -17.31 -19.72 -21.10
CA PRO A 221 -16.60 -20.56 -20.13
C PRO A 221 -16.37 -19.81 -18.81
N VAL A 222 -16.41 -20.50 -17.67
CA VAL A 222 -16.19 -19.88 -16.34
C VAL A 222 -14.87 -19.12 -16.28
N ALA A 223 -13.80 -19.69 -16.85
CA ALA A 223 -12.48 -19.06 -16.93
C ALA A 223 -12.47 -17.72 -17.71
N GLU A 224 -13.52 -17.43 -18.49
CA GLU A 224 -13.66 -16.19 -19.25
C GLU A 224 -14.69 -15.21 -18.64
N LEU A 225 -15.34 -15.54 -17.53
CA LEU A 225 -16.28 -14.64 -16.84
C LEU A 225 -15.61 -13.31 -16.45
N GLY A 226 -14.34 -13.35 -16.08
CA GLY A 226 -13.51 -12.18 -15.82
C GLY A 226 -13.23 -11.28 -17.03
N LYS A 227 -13.82 -11.54 -18.21
CA LYS A 227 -13.89 -10.60 -19.35
C LYS A 227 -15.21 -9.82 -19.41
N TRP A 228 -16.22 -10.26 -18.66
CA TRP A 228 -17.60 -9.76 -18.69
C TRP A 228 -18.03 -9.11 -17.37
N LEU A 229 -17.68 -9.72 -16.24
CA LEU A 229 -18.06 -9.27 -14.92
C LEU A 229 -16.82 -9.19 -14.02
N PRO A 230 -16.76 -8.23 -13.08
CA PRO A 230 -15.66 -8.14 -12.13
C PRO A 230 -15.71 -9.27 -11.11
N ASP A 231 -14.57 -9.60 -10.52
CA ASP A 231 -14.53 -10.47 -9.36
C ASP A 231 -15.08 -9.74 -8.12
N ILE A 232 -15.87 -10.45 -7.31
CA ILE A 232 -16.46 -9.91 -6.10
C ILE A 232 -16.48 -10.99 -5.01
N SER A 233 -16.48 -10.58 -3.74
CA SER A 233 -16.69 -11.47 -2.61
C SER A 233 -18.15 -11.46 -2.16
N GLU A 234 -18.63 -12.55 -1.56
CA GLU A 234 -19.99 -12.63 -0.98
C GLU A 234 -20.26 -11.47 -0.02
N SER A 235 -19.29 -11.14 0.85
CA SER A 235 -19.43 -10.03 1.79
C SER A 235 -19.61 -8.67 1.11
N ASN A 236 -19.06 -8.46 -0.10
CA ASN A 236 -19.25 -7.21 -0.84
C ASN A 236 -20.64 -7.16 -1.48
N ALA A 237 -21.14 -8.30 -2.00
CA ALA A 237 -22.48 -8.40 -2.54
C ALA A 237 -23.54 -8.15 -1.45
N ASP A 238 -23.38 -8.78 -0.28
CA ASP A 238 -24.27 -8.59 0.88
C ASP A 238 -24.32 -7.13 1.34
N GLN A 239 -23.18 -6.45 1.38
CA GLN A 239 -23.09 -5.03 1.78
C GLN A 239 -23.82 -4.09 0.80
N LEU A 240 -23.91 -4.47 -0.48
CA LEU A 240 -24.64 -3.74 -1.50
C LEU A 240 -26.14 -4.12 -1.56
N GLY A 241 -26.58 -4.98 -0.63
CA GLY A 241 -27.96 -5.49 -0.59
C GLY A 241 -28.27 -6.51 -1.69
N GLY A 242 -27.23 -7.05 -2.32
CA GLY A 242 -27.31 -8.11 -3.31
C GLY A 242 -27.24 -9.51 -2.70
N HIS A 243 -27.05 -10.51 -3.55
CA HIS A 243 -26.82 -11.89 -3.14
C HIS A 243 -25.92 -12.60 -4.15
N CYS A 244 -25.28 -13.69 -3.73
CA CYS A 244 -24.51 -14.55 -4.62
C CYS A 244 -25.17 -15.91 -4.79
N GLU A 245 -25.18 -16.39 -6.02
CA GLU A 245 -25.39 -17.81 -6.35
C GLU A 245 -24.02 -18.53 -6.36
N THR A 246 -23.95 -19.73 -6.94
CA THR A 246 -22.73 -20.57 -6.94
C THR A 246 -21.49 -19.85 -7.49
N ILE A 247 -21.64 -19.12 -8.60
CA ILE A 247 -20.51 -18.47 -9.30
C ILE A 247 -20.79 -16.99 -9.54
N LEU A 248 -22.04 -16.58 -9.72
CA LEU A 248 -22.41 -15.20 -10.05
C LEU A 248 -23.02 -14.49 -8.84
N CYS A 249 -22.80 -13.19 -8.73
CA CYS A 249 -23.42 -12.32 -7.75
C CYS A 249 -24.27 -11.26 -8.44
N PHE A 250 -25.40 -10.96 -7.81
CA PHE A 250 -26.44 -10.05 -8.31
C PHE A 250 -26.73 -8.96 -7.29
N ASP A 251 -27.14 -7.79 -7.77
CA ASP A 251 -27.55 -6.69 -6.90
C ASP A 251 -28.99 -6.85 -6.39
N LYS A 252 -29.45 -5.87 -5.62
CA LYS A 252 -30.80 -5.83 -5.06
C LYS A 252 -31.92 -5.82 -6.13
N ASP A 253 -31.59 -5.50 -7.38
CA ASP A 253 -32.51 -5.42 -8.52
C ASP A 253 -32.30 -6.62 -9.50
N ASP A 254 -31.67 -7.70 -9.00
CA ASP A 254 -31.29 -8.92 -9.72
C ASP A 254 -30.41 -8.66 -10.96
N GLN A 255 -29.64 -7.56 -10.97
CA GLN A 255 -28.68 -7.27 -12.04
C GLN A 255 -27.32 -7.91 -11.76
N PRO A 256 -26.65 -8.50 -12.77
CA PRO A 256 -25.34 -9.10 -12.59
C PRO A 256 -24.29 -8.07 -12.15
N MET A 257 -23.69 -8.25 -10.97
CA MET A 257 -22.70 -7.32 -10.42
C MET A 257 -21.27 -7.87 -10.43
N GLY A 258 -21.10 -9.18 -10.45
CA GLY A 258 -19.78 -9.80 -10.37
C GLY A 258 -19.84 -11.33 -10.34
N TYR A 259 -18.67 -11.96 -10.22
CA TYR A 259 -18.53 -13.40 -10.02
C TYR A 259 -17.62 -13.72 -8.83
N LEU A 260 -17.84 -14.86 -8.18
CA LEU A 260 -17.02 -15.36 -7.07
C LEU A 260 -15.73 -15.98 -7.61
N LEU A 261 -14.60 -15.60 -7.01
CA LEU A 261 -13.32 -16.30 -7.20
C LEU A 261 -13.38 -17.63 -6.43
N GLN A 262 -13.42 -18.76 -7.16
CA GLN A 262 -13.23 -20.10 -6.59
C GLN A 262 -11.77 -20.34 -6.20
#